data_AF-A0A8D8SZ50-F1
#
_entry.id   AF-A0A8D8SZ50-F1
#
_cell.length_a   1.000
_cell.length_b   1.000
_cell.length_c   1.000
_cell.angle_alpha   90.00
_cell.angle_beta   90.00
_cell.angle_gamma   90.00
#
_symmetry.space_group_name_H-M   'P 1'
#
loop_
_entity.id
_entity.type
_entity.pdbx_description
1 polymer ?
#
loop_
_entity_poly.entity_id
_entity_poly.type
_entity_poly.pdbx_seq_one_letter_code
_entity_poly.pdbx_strand_id
1 'polypeptide(L)'
;PNYIGAPPNCRPECLQNTECPNDKACINEKCQDPCPGSCGQSAVCRVTNHSPICTCPEGFIGDAFTACYPKPPEPVQPVVQDDFCNCAPNAVCRDNVCVCLPDYYGDGYTVCRPECVRNSDCALNKACIRNKCKNPCVPGTCGEGAICDVLNHAVVCSCPPGTTG
;
A
#
# COMPACT_ATOMS: atom_id res chain seq x y z
N PRO A 1 -43.83 -17.25 -48.62
CA PRO A 1 -43.47 -17.11 -50.05
C PRO A 1 -42.95 -15.68 -50.34
N ASN A 2 -41.66 -15.51 -50.63
CA ASN A 2 -41.01 -14.20 -50.79
C ASN A 2 -40.05 -14.16 -51.99
N TYR A 3 -40.53 -14.59 -53.15
CA TYR A 3 -39.75 -14.57 -54.39
C TYR A 3 -40.09 -13.31 -55.17
N ILE A 4 -39.07 -12.64 -55.70
CA ILE A 4 -39.19 -11.43 -56.52
C ILE A 4 -39.14 -11.85 -57.99
N GLY A 5 -40.08 -11.35 -58.79
CA GLY A 5 -40.20 -11.64 -60.23
C GLY A 5 -41.31 -12.64 -60.57
N ALA A 6 -41.57 -12.82 -61.87
CA ALA A 6 -42.55 -13.76 -62.40
C ALA A 6 -41.85 -14.97 -63.07
N PRO A 7 -42.48 -16.17 -63.09
CA PRO A 7 -41.92 -17.34 -63.75
C PRO A 7 -41.55 -17.04 -65.21
N PRO A 8 -40.40 -17.50 -65.72
CA PRO A 8 -39.47 -18.49 -65.14
C PRO A 8 -38.34 -17.90 -64.27
N ASN A 9 -38.26 -16.57 -64.08
CA ASN A 9 -37.14 -15.89 -63.41
C ASN A 9 -37.46 -15.46 -61.97
N CYS A 10 -38.23 -16.26 -61.24
CA CYS A 10 -38.47 -16.02 -59.81
C CYS A 10 -37.16 -16.25 -59.05
N ARG A 11 -36.67 -15.22 -58.33
CA ARG A 11 -35.49 -15.34 -57.47
C ARG A 11 -35.80 -14.89 -56.04
N PRO A 12 -35.15 -15.49 -55.02
CA PRO A 12 -35.22 -14.97 -53.66
C PRO A 12 -34.60 -13.57 -53.56
N GLU A 13 -34.81 -12.89 -52.44
CA GLU A 13 -34.22 -11.57 -52.17
C GLU A 13 -32.69 -11.66 -52.10
N CYS A 14 -32.17 -12.72 -51.49
CA CYS A 14 -30.74 -13.02 -51.43
C CYS A 14 -30.49 -14.54 -51.40
N LEU A 15 -29.30 -14.93 -51.84
CA LEU A 15 -28.68 -16.24 -51.65
C LEU A 15 -27.37 -16.13 -50.86
N GLN A 16 -26.73 -14.96 -50.88
CA GLN A 16 -25.49 -14.68 -50.17
C GLN A 16 -25.58 -13.37 -49.38
N ASN A 17 -24.80 -13.30 -48.30
CA ASN A 17 -24.71 -12.10 -47.46
C ASN A 17 -24.30 -10.85 -48.26
N THR A 18 -23.44 -11.01 -49.26
CA THR A 18 -22.95 -9.93 -50.13
C THR A 18 -24.04 -9.26 -50.97
N GLU A 19 -25.21 -9.90 -51.11
CA GLU A 19 -26.39 -9.34 -51.80
C GLU A 19 -27.26 -8.48 -50.86
N CYS A 20 -26.94 -8.48 -49.55
CA CYS A 20 -27.59 -7.66 -48.53
C CYS A 20 -26.77 -6.41 -48.19
N PRO A 21 -27.42 -5.38 -47.64
CA PRO A 21 -26.73 -4.29 -46.95
C PRO A 21 -25.80 -4.79 -45.83
N ASN A 22 -24.74 -4.04 -45.51
CA ASN A 22 -23.73 -4.42 -44.50
C ASN A 22 -24.31 -4.64 -43.08
N ASP A 23 -25.44 -4.00 -42.79
CA ASP A 23 -26.20 -4.08 -41.53
C ASP A 23 -27.21 -5.24 -41.50
N LYS A 24 -27.25 -6.08 -42.55
CA LYS A 24 -28.16 -7.22 -42.67
C LYS A 24 -27.44 -8.48 -43.11
N ALA A 25 -28.04 -9.64 -42.89
CA ALA A 25 -27.52 -10.92 -43.34
C ALA A 25 -28.58 -11.66 -44.17
N CYS A 26 -28.15 -12.55 -45.06
CA CYS A 26 -29.04 -13.40 -45.81
C CYS A 26 -29.50 -14.57 -44.94
N ILE A 27 -30.71 -14.47 -44.39
CA ILE A 27 -31.31 -15.44 -43.48
C ILE A 27 -32.64 -15.89 -44.09
N ASN A 28 -32.75 -17.20 -44.37
CA ASN A 28 -33.93 -17.80 -45.01
C ASN A 28 -34.34 -17.05 -46.29
N GLU A 29 -33.38 -16.87 -47.21
CA GLU A 29 -33.59 -16.25 -48.53
C GLU A 29 -34.04 -14.77 -48.47
N LYS A 30 -33.78 -14.09 -47.34
CA LYS A 30 -34.12 -12.69 -47.08
C LYS A 30 -33.03 -11.92 -46.37
N CYS A 31 -32.90 -10.63 -46.67
CA CYS A 31 -31.99 -9.74 -45.95
C CYS A 31 -32.62 -9.30 -44.63
N GLN A 32 -32.20 -9.92 -43.53
CA GLN A 32 -32.72 -9.71 -42.18
C GLN A 32 -31.62 -9.28 -41.22
N ASP A 33 -32.01 -8.61 -40.13
CA ASP A 33 -31.09 -8.30 -39.04
C ASP A 33 -30.71 -9.60 -38.32
N PRO A 34 -29.42 -9.97 -38.23
CA PRO A 34 -28.97 -11.15 -37.49
C PRO A 34 -28.96 -10.96 -35.96
N CYS A 35 -29.23 -9.76 -35.42
CA CYS A 35 -29.15 -9.50 -33.98
C CYS A 35 -30.19 -10.22 -33.10
N PRO A 36 -31.48 -10.34 -33.49
CA PRO A 36 -32.48 -11.00 -32.65
C PRO A 36 -32.09 -12.45 -32.33
N GLY A 37 -31.83 -12.73 -31.05
CA GLY A 37 -31.45 -14.07 -30.56
C GLY A 37 -29.95 -14.41 -30.62
N SER A 38 -29.10 -13.50 -31.11
CA SER A 38 -27.66 -13.75 -31.24
C SER A 38 -26.83 -13.31 -30.04
N CYS A 39 -27.30 -12.30 -29.29
CA CYS A 39 -26.57 -11.77 -28.13
C CYS A 39 -27.25 -12.12 -26.80
N GLY A 40 -26.44 -12.15 -25.75
CA GLY A 40 -26.87 -12.40 -24.39
C GLY A 40 -27.70 -11.28 -23.78
N GLN A 41 -28.23 -11.49 -22.59
CA GLN A 41 -29.05 -10.49 -21.90
C GLN A 41 -28.24 -9.22 -21.59
N SER A 42 -28.87 -8.06 -21.78
CA SER A 42 -28.26 -6.73 -21.55
C SER A 42 -27.00 -6.43 -22.39
N ALA A 43 -26.73 -7.23 -23.43
CA ALA A 43 -25.67 -6.97 -24.39
C ALA A 43 -26.19 -6.07 -25.52
N VAL A 44 -25.31 -5.20 -26.04
CA VAL A 44 -25.57 -4.39 -27.22
C VAL A 44 -25.13 -5.18 -28.45
N CYS A 45 -26.06 -5.45 -29.35
CA CYS A 45 -25.77 -6.05 -30.65
C CYS A 45 -25.51 -4.99 -31.71
N ARG A 46 -24.42 -5.13 -32.46
CA ARG A 46 -24.16 -4.35 -33.68
C ARG A 46 -23.87 -5.31 -34.83
N VAL A 47 -24.38 -5.03 -36.03
CA VAL A 47 -24.07 -5.85 -37.20
C VAL A 47 -22.82 -5.29 -37.88
N THR A 48 -21.85 -6.14 -38.18
CA THR A 48 -20.63 -5.76 -38.91
C THR A 48 -20.32 -6.85 -39.92
N ASN A 49 -20.26 -6.50 -41.21
CA ASN A 49 -20.07 -7.44 -42.31
C ASN A 49 -21.04 -8.63 -42.22
N HIS A 50 -22.34 -8.33 -42.12
CA HIS A 50 -23.42 -9.32 -42.04
C HIS A 50 -23.37 -10.25 -40.81
N SER A 51 -22.51 -9.94 -39.83
CA SER A 51 -22.32 -10.75 -38.63
C SER A 51 -22.71 -9.96 -37.37
N PRO A 52 -23.45 -10.55 -36.42
CA PRO A 52 -23.77 -9.89 -35.17
C PRO A 52 -22.54 -9.87 -34.26
N ILE A 53 -22.22 -8.69 -33.73
CA ILE A 53 -21.16 -8.46 -32.76
C ILE A 53 -21.82 -8.02 -31.46
N CYS A 54 -21.63 -8.83 -30.42
CA CYS A 54 -22.19 -8.59 -29.10
C CYS A 54 -21.16 -7.92 -28.20
N THR A 55 -21.52 -6.82 -27.55
CA THR A 55 -20.64 -6.14 -26.58
C THR A 55 -21.42 -5.71 -25.34
N CYS A 56 -20.81 -5.83 -24.15
CA CYS A 56 -21.39 -5.26 -22.95
C CYS A 56 -21.28 -3.73 -22.99
N PRO A 57 -22.34 -2.99 -22.63
CA PRO A 57 -22.32 -1.54 -22.61
C PRO A 57 -21.38 -1.00 -21.52
N GLU A 58 -21.08 0.30 -21.59
CA GLU A 58 -20.28 0.97 -20.57
C GLU A 58 -20.92 0.82 -19.18
N GLY A 59 -20.08 0.56 -18.18
CA GLY A 59 -20.55 0.28 -16.81
C GLY A 59 -21.02 -1.16 -16.59
N PHE A 60 -20.99 -2.05 -17.60
CA PHE A 60 -21.30 -3.47 -17.45
C PHE A 60 -20.06 -4.35 -17.67
N ILE A 61 -20.10 -5.56 -17.13
CA ILE A 61 -19.10 -6.63 -17.28
C ILE A 61 -19.82 -7.97 -17.50
N GLY A 62 -19.07 -8.99 -17.90
CA GLY A 62 -19.61 -10.32 -18.20
C GLY A 62 -19.31 -10.76 -19.63
N ASP A 63 -20.01 -11.80 -20.07
CA ASP A 63 -19.94 -12.33 -21.43
C ASP A 63 -21.11 -11.84 -22.26
N ALA A 64 -20.82 -11.10 -23.33
CA ALA A 64 -21.84 -10.49 -24.19
C ALA A 64 -22.69 -11.51 -24.98
N PHE A 65 -22.28 -12.77 -25.09
CA PHE A 65 -23.09 -13.84 -25.69
C PHE A 65 -24.03 -14.51 -24.68
N THR A 66 -23.74 -14.37 -23.38
CA THR A 66 -24.50 -15.00 -22.30
C THR A 66 -25.33 -13.96 -21.53
N ALA A 67 -24.66 -13.05 -20.82
CA ALA A 67 -25.27 -11.95 -20.07
C ALA A 67 -24.23 -10.91 -19.63
N CYS A 68 -24.63 -9.65 -19.67
CA CYS A 68 -23.90 -8.52 -19.08
C CYS A 68 -24.56 -8.08 -17.77
N TYR A 69 -23.75 -7.76 -16.75
CA TYR A 69 -24.18 -7.31 -15.44
C TYR A 69 -23.47 -6.01 -15.03
N PRO A 70 -24.09 -5.15 -14.20
CA PRO A 70 -23.47 -3.91 -13.75
C PRO A 70 -22.13 -4.17 -13.06
N LYS A 71 -21.14 -3.32 -13.34
CA LYS A 71 -19.87 -3.32 -12.63
C LYS A 71 -20.13 -3.09 -11.13
N PRO A 72 -19.51 -3.87 -10.24
CA PRO A 72 -19.50 -3.56 -8.83
C PRO A 72 -18.98 -2.14 -8.59
N PRO A 73 -19.46 -1.44 -7.55
CA PRO A 73 -18.89 -0.17 -7.16
C PRO A 73 -17.38 -0.35 -6.89
N GLU A 74 -16.59 0.64 -7.27
CA GLU A 74 -15.17 0.64 -6.93
C GLU A 74 -15.01 0.56 -5.41
N PRO A 75 -14.06 -0.25 -4.90
CA PRO A 75 -13.81 -0.31 -3.48
C PRO A 75 -13.39 1.06 -2.98
N VAL A 76 -14.11 1.57 -1.97
CA VAL A 76 -13.73 2.81 -1.29
C VAL A 76 -12.39 2.53 -0.60
N GLN A 77 -11.34 3.23 -1.01
CA GLN A 77 -10.06 3.15 -0.32
C GLN A 77 -10.26 3.69 1.10
N PRO A 78 -9.83 2.97 2.15
CA PRO A 78 -9.90 3.48 3.50
C PRO A 78 -9.04 4.74 3.58
N VAL A 79 -9.64 5.83 4.07
CA VAL A 79 -8.89 7.03 4.45
C VAL A 79 -8.00 6.62 5.61
N VAL A 80 -6.71 6.43 5.34
CA VAL A 80 -5.73 6.20 6.39
C VAL A 80 -5.63 7.51 7.14
N GLN A 81 -6.12 7.53 8.39
CA GLN A 81 -5.86 8.64 9.30
C GLN A 81 -4.37 8.53 9.64
N ASP A 82 -3.55 9.36 8.99
CA ASP A 82 -2.13 9.47 9.31
C ASP A 82 -2.04 9.85 10.80
N ASP A 83 -1.55 8.95 11.64
CA ASP A 83 -0.95 9.37 12.89
C ASP A 83 0.29 10.19 12.50
N PHE A 84 0.10 11.52 12.38
CA PHE A 84 1.02 12.52 11.80
C PHE A 84 2.44 12.55 12.39
N CYS A 85 2.74 11.75 13.40
CA CYS A 85 4.00 11.77 14.11
C CYS A 85 4.94 10.65 13.65
N ASN A 86 5.76 10.94 12.65
CA ASN A 86 6.96 10.16 12.33
C ASN A 86 8.13 10.62 13.23
N CYS A 87 8.16 10.16 14.48
CA CYS A 87 9.19 10.56 15.45
C CYS A 87 10.45 9.70 15.38
N ALA A 88 11.59 10.27 15.78
CA ALA A 88 12.86 9.54 15.89
C ALA A 88 12.80 8.45 16.98
N PRO A 89 13.68 7.44 16.95
CA PRO A 89 13.83 6.51 18.07
C PRO A 89 14.09 7.24 19.38
N ASN A 90 13.47 6.76 20.47
CA ASN A 90 13.48 7.41 21.79
C ASN A 90 12.77 8.77 21.85
N ALA A 91 11.83 9.02 20.94
CA ALA A 91 10.85 10.11 21.04
C ALA A 91 9.43 9.57 21.17
N VAL A 92 8.53 10.40 21.68
CA VAL A 92 7.09 10.14 21.77
C VAL A 92 6.32 11.28 21.12
N CYS A 93 5.23 10.96 20.43
CA CYS A 93 4.31 11.97 19.92
C CYS A 93 3.46 12.51 21.08
N ARG A 94 3.49 13.82 21.29
CA ARG A 94 2.60 14.52 22.22
C ARG A 94 2.05 15.75 21.52
N ASP A 95 0.73 15.84 21.39
CA ASP A 95 0.05 16.95 20.71
C ASP A 95 0.57 17.22 19.30
N ASN A 96 0.81 16.16 18.51
CA ASN A 96 1.41 16.20 17.16
C ASN A 96 2.84 16.77 17.10
N VAL A 97 3.54 16.81 18.23
CA VAL A 97 4.95 17.20 18.31
C VAL A 97 5.77 16.02 18.82
N CYS A 98 6.88 15.72 18.13
CA CYS A 98 7.81 14.72 18.60
C CYS A 98 8.70 15.28 19.71
N VAL A 99 8.66 14.65 20.88
CA VAL A 99 9.44 15.05 22.06
C VAL A 99 10.31 13.87 22.50
N CYS A 100 11.59 14.10 22.77
CA CYS A 100 12.46 13.06 23.29
C CYS A 100 11.96 12.51 24.63
N LEU A 101 12.11 11.20 24.83
CA LEU A 101 11.90 10.57 26.13
C LEU A 101 12.84 11.17 27.19
N PRO A 102 12.51 11.07 28.48
CA PRO A 102 13.40 11.53 29.55
C PRO A 102 14.81 10.99 29.37
N ASP A 103 15.82 11.84 29.60
CA ASP A 103 17.25 11.55 29.49
C ASP A 103 17.80 11.38 28.06
N TYR A 104 16.96 11.65 27.05
CA TYR A 104 17.37 11.80 25.66
C TYR A 104 17.27 13.25 25.23
N TYR A 105 18.18 13.66 24.34
CA TYR A 105 18.34 15.03 23.88
C TYR A 105 18.42 15.07 22.35
N GLY A 106 17.84 16.11 21.75
CA GLY A 106 17.79 16.28 20.31
C GLY A 106 16.53 17.01 19.86
N ASP A 107 16.15 16.82 18.60
CA ASP A 107 15.03 17.51 17.96
C ASP A 107 13.71 16.71 17.97
N GLY A 108 13.72 15.45 18.41
CA GLY A 108 12.52 14.59 18.45
C GLY A 108 12.13 13.98 17.10
N TYR A 109 12.38 14.66 15.99
CA TYR A 109 12.00 14.23 14.65
C TYR A 109 13.09 13.43 13.95
N THR A 110 14.34 13.87 14.05
CA THR A 110 15.50 13.26 13.38
C THR A 110 16.31 12.44 14.36
N VAL A 111 16.47 12.95 15.58
CA VAL A 111 17.38 12.35 16.55
C VAL A 111 16.96 12.65 17.99
N CYS A 112 16.99 11.60 18.81
CA CYS A 112 17.04 11.68 20.26
C CYS A 112 18.19 10.78 20.72
N ARG A 113 19.28 11.39 21.20
CA ARG A 113 20.46 10.67 21.70
C ARG A 113 20.55 10.75 23.22
N PRO A 114 21.02 9.69 23.89
CA PRO A 114 21.34 9.75 25.31
C PRO A 114 22.53 10.67 25.58
N GLU A 115 22.77 11.00 26.85
CA GLU A 115 23.95 11.75 27.29
C GLU A 115 25.26 11.05 26.91
N CYS A 116 25.30 9.72 27.00
CA CYS A 116 26.46 8.92 26.61
C CYS A 116 26.05 7.56 26.04
N VAL A 117 26.90 7.01 25.16
CA VAL A 117 26.87 5.61 24.72
C VAL A 117 28.17 4.88 25.08
N ARG A 118 29.25 5.62 25.33
CA ARG A 118 30.57 5.11 25.72
C ARG A 118 31.13 5.94 26.86
N ASN A 119 32.07 5.35 27.60
CA ASN A 119 32.79 6.04 28.67
C ASN A 119 33.51 7.30 28.17
N SER A 120 34.07 7.26 26.95
CA SER A 120 34.73 8.39 26.30
C SER A 120 33.83 9.62 26.06
N ASP A 121 32.50 9.44 26.10
CA ASP A 121 31.55 10.55 25.95
C ASP A 121 31.41 11.34 27.26
N CYS A 122 31.87 10.75 28.37
CA CYS A 122 31.86 11.36 29.69
C CYS A 122 33.20 12.01 30.01
N ALA A 123 33.20 12.89 31.02
CA ALA A 123 34.45 13.35 31.62
C ALA A 123 35.25 12.19 32.24
N LEU A 124 36.58 12.31 32.33
CA LEU A 124 37.49 11.26 32.82
C LEU A 124 37.16 10.77 34.25
N ASN A 125 36.49 11.61 35.05
CA ASN A 125 36.04 11.31 36.42
C ASN A 125 34.61 10.74 36.49
N LYS A 126 34.03 10.33 35.35
CA LYS A 126 32.69 9.72 35.26
C LYS A 126 32.71 8.53 34.31
N ALA A 127 31.76 7.63 34.47
CA ALA A 127 31.55 6.51 33.56
C ALA A 127 30.15 6.57 32.94
N CYS A 128 30.00 5.97 31.76
CA CYS A 128 28.70 5.87 31.11
C CYS A 128 27.92 4.70 31.71
N ILE A 129 26.93 5.01 32.56
CA ILE A 129 26.14 4.03 33.29
C ILE A 129 24.66 4.27 32.99
N ARG A 130 24.05 3.31 32.28
CA ARG A 130 22.65 3.41 31.81
C ARG A 130 22.40 4.72 31.06
N ASN A 131 23.20 4.97 30.02
CA ASN A 131 23.05 6.13 29.12
C ASN A 131 23.25 7.50 29.77
N LYS A 132 23.80 7.55 31.00
CA LYS A 132 24.13 8.77 31.74
C LYS A 132 25.56 8.77 32.23
N CYS A 133 26.20 9.93 32.24
CA CYS A 133 27.52 10.11 32.80
C CYS A 133 27.42 10.24 34.32
N LYS A 134 27.67 9.14 35.02
CA LYS A 134 27.54 9.04 36.48
C LYS A 134 28.88 8.74 37.13
N ASN A 135 28.99 9.10 38.40
CA ASN A 135 30.11 8.67 39.22
C ASN A 135 29.87 7.21 39.66
N PRO A 136 30.72 6.24 39.26
CA PRO A 136 30.64 4.85 39.72
C PRO A 136 30.98 4.64 41.21
N CYS A 137 31.56 5.64 41.89
CA CYS A 137 31.78 5.60 43.33
C CYS A 137 30.46 5.76 44.08
N VAL A 138 29.84 4.63 44.41
CA VAL A 138 28.67 4.50 45.28
C VAL A 138 29.07 3.73 46.53
N PRO A 139 28.29 3.80 47.63
CA PRO A 139 28.57 3.00 48.83
C PRO A 139 28.71 1.52 48.48
N GLY A 140 29.82 0.90 48.89
CA GLY A 140 30.13 -0.51 48.60
C GLY A 140 30.94 -0.76 47.31
N THR A 141 31.27 0.26 46.52
CA THR A 141 32.18 0.09 45.36
C THR A 141 33.61 -0.22 45.80
N CYS A 142 34.08 0.44 46.85
CA CYS A 142 35.37 0.18 47.49
C CYS A 142 35.16 -0.42 48.89
N GLY A 143 36.22 -0.99 49.48
CA GLY A 143 36.20 -1.48 50.86
C GLY A 143 35.80 -0.39 51.87
N GLU A 144 35.29 -0.80 53.03
CA GLU A 144 34.86 0.14 54.07
C GLU A 144 36.02 1.05 54.50
N GLY A 145 35.81 2.37 54.44
CA GLY A 145 36.83 3.37 54.75
C GLY A 145 37.87 3.64 53.65
N ALA A 146 37.80 2.95 52.50
CA ALA A 146 38.67 3.23 51.36
C ALA A 146 38.22 4.49 50.58
N ILE A 147 39.18 5.24 50.06
CA ILE A 147 38.95 6.39 49.19
C ILE A 147 38.61 5.87 47.80
N CYS A 148 37.48 6.31 47.25
CA CYS A 148 37.04 5.96 45.90
C CYS A 148 37.23 7.14 44.96
N ASP A 149 38.11 6.96 43.97
CA ASP A 149 38.34 7.91 42.88
C ASP A 149 37.95 7.28 41.54
N VAL A 150 37.72 8.14 40.55
CA VAL A 150 37.43 7.72 39.18
C VAL A 150 38.50 8.30 38.27
N LEU A 151 39.33 7.43 37.70
CA LEU A 151 40.41 7.80 36.79
C LEU A 151 40.22 7.05 35.47
N ASN A 152 40.19 7.79 34.36
CA ASN A 152 39.91 7.25 33.03
C ASN A 152 38.65 6.37 32.99
N HIS A 153 37.58 6.85 33.62
CA HIS A 153 36.27 6.17 33.72
C HIS A 153 36.26 4.88 34.54
N ALA A 154 37.40 4.47 35.12
CA ALA A 154 37.52 3.31 35.98
C ALA A 154 37.58 3.73 37.44
N VAL A 155 37.05 2.87 38.32
CA VAL A 155 37.14 3.07 39.77
C VAL A 155 38.55 2.72 40.22
N VAL A 156 39.12 3.58 41.05
CA VAL A 156 40.39 3.36 41.73
C VAL A 156 40.15 3.52 43.23
N CYS A 157 40.36 2.43 43.96
CA CYS A 157 40.25 2.43 45.41
C CYS A 157 41.65 2.59 46.03
N SER A 158 41.79 3.50 46.99
CA SER A 158 43.04 3.67 47.74
C SER A 158 42.80 3.69 49.25
N CYS A 159 43.75 3.15 50.00
CA CYS A 159 43.71 3.13 51.45
C CYS A 159 44.17 4.50 52.00
N PRO A 160 43.43 5.14 52.91
CA PRO A 160 43.91 6.34 53.61
C PRO A 160 45.20 6.05 54.42
N PRO A 161 46.00 7.09 54.75
CA PRO A 161 47.28 6.91 55.44
C PRO A 161 47.14 6.10 56.74
N GLY A 162 47.98 5.07 56.90
CA GLY A 162 47.96 4.19 58.08
C GLY A 162 47.02 2.98 57.97
N THR A 163 46.38 2.76 56.82
CA THR A 163 45.58 1.56 56.52
C THR A 163 46.18 0.78 55.35
N THR A 164 45.94 -0.52 55.27
CA THR A 164 46.38 -1.37 54.15
C THR A 164 45.27 -2.36 53.79
N GLY A 165 45.13 -2.68 52.50
CA GLY A 165 44.07 -3.54 51.99
C GLY A 165 44.14 -3.66 50.47
#